data_AF-A0A6N7R1Z1-F1
#
_entry.id   AF-A0A6N7R1Z1-F1
#
_cell.length_a   1.000
_cell.length_b   1.000
_cell.length_c   1.000
_cell.angle_alpha   90.00
_cell.angle_beta   90.00
_cell.angle_gamma   90.00
#
_symmetry.space_group_name_H-M   'P 1'
#
loop_
_entity.id
_entity.type
_entity.pdbx_description
1 polymer ?
#
loop_
_entity_poly.entity_id
_entity_poly.type
_entity_poly.pdbx_seq_one_letter_code
_entity_poly.pdbx_strand_id
1 'polypeptide(L)'
;MSNFTQQGNQETKTLKGNEDKKNKPDAPNKASRARKKKPAKPAGFKEFEALAMEIVEANGGSYYEWLHKQHQEIILNFNVHNQKQITEVAKQS
;
A
#
# COMPACT_ATOMS: atom_id res chain seq x y z
N MET A 1 34.24 7.07 29.64
CA MET A 1 33.97 5.63 29.85
C MET A 1 32.80 5.25 28.97
N SER A 2 33.13 4.61 27.87
CA SER A 2 32.25 4.06 26.84
C SER A 2 31.52 2.83 27.39
N ASN A 3 30.30 2.57 26.93
CA ASN A 3 29.78 1.21 26.78
C ASN A 3 28.87 1.16 25.56
N PHE A 4 29.46 0.74 24.44
CA PHE A 4 28.79 0.10 23.31
C PHE A 4 28.39 -1.32 23.73
N THR A 5 27.26 -1.83 23.23
CA THR A 5 27.15 -3.20 22.68
C THR A 5 25.92 -3.30 21.77
N GLN A 6 26.19 -3.61 20.51
CA GLN A 6 25.25 -4.05 19.46
C GLN A 6 24.85 -5.52 19.66
N GLN A 7 23.71 -5.91 19.07
CA GLN A 7 23.42 -7.18 18.33
C GLN A 7 21.87 -7.27 18.23
N GLY A 8 21.19 -7.42 17.09
CA GLY A 8 21.57 -8.01 15.80
C GLY A 8 21.35 -9.52 15.83
N ASN A 9 20.15 -10.03 15.56
CA ASN A 9 19.86 -10.87 14.37
C ASN A 9 18.45 -11.47 14.37
N GLN A 10 17.99 -11.68 13.14
CA GLN A 10 16.80 -12.39 12.72
C GLN A 10 16.90 -13.89 13.08
N GLU A 11 15.76 -14.57 13.29
CA GLU A 11 15.43 -15.78 12.53
C GLU A 11 14.02 -16.33 12.84
N THR A 12 13.42 -16.80 11.75
CA THR A 12 12.19 -17.56 11.57
C THR A 12 12.02 -18.75 12.49
N LYS A 13 10.83 -18.94 13.08
CA LYS A 13 10.29 -20.27 13.39
C LYS A 13 8.79 -20.37 13.10
N THR A 14 8.50 -20.95 11.94
CA THR A 14 7.30 -21.75 11.69
C THR A 14 7.21 -22.84 12.75
N LEU A 15 6.15 -22.85 13.57
CA LEU A 15 5.75 -24.03 14.33
C LEU A 15 4.24 -24.23 14.23
N LYS A 16 3.93 -25.29 13.49
CA LYS A 16 2.67 -25.96 13.27
C LYS A 16 2.16 -26.50 14.61
N GLY A 17 1.06 -25.94 15.12
CA GLY A 17 0.27 -26.52 16.20
C GLY A 17 -1.02 -27.09 15.64
N ASN A 18 -1.10 -28.41 15.52
CA ASN A 18 -2.35 -29.13 15.31
C ASN A 18 -3.14 -29.09 16.62
N GLU A 19 -4.37 -28.58 16.60
CA GLU A 19 -5.38 -28.96 17.60
C GLU A 19 -6.70 -29.28 16.89
N ASP A 20 -7.15 -30.51 17.13
CA ASP A 20 -8.36 -31.15 16.65
C ASP A 20 -9.64 -30.42 17.06
N LYS A 21 -10.52 -30.09 16.10
CA LYS A 21 -11.97 -30.06 16.34
C LYS A 21 -12.77 -30.69 15.19
N LYS A 22 -13.13 -31.93 15.49
CA LYS A 22 -14.22 -32.78 14.99
C LYS A 22 -15.52 -32.03 14.63
N ASN A 23 -16.00 -32.30 13.41
CA ASN A 23 -17.39 -32.46 12.95
C ASN A 23 -18.32 -31.25 12.63
N LYS A 24 -18.75 -31.25 11.34
CA LYS A 24 -20.01 -30.76 10.69
C LYS A 24 -20.09 -29.28 10.26
N PRO A 25 -20.98 -28.92 9.32
CA PRO A 25 -21.47 -29.62 8.11
C PRO A 25 -21.11 -28.83 6.82
N ASP A 26 -21.31 -29.43 5.64
CA ASP A 26 -21.14 -28.80 4.32
C ASP A 26 -21.73 -27.38 4.25
N ALA A 27 -20.83 -26.38 4.28
CA ALA A 27 -21.17 -25.02 3.92
C ALA A 27 -21.09 -24.90 2.39
N PRO A 28 -22.07 -24.27 1.71
CA PRO A 28 -22.06 -24.13 0.26
C PRO A 28 -20.79 -23.38 -0.14
N ASN A 29 -20.00 -24.04 -0.99
CA ASN A 29 -18.73 -23.56 -1.53
C ASN A 29 -18.93 -22.14 -2.08
N LYS A 30 -18.61 -21.13 -1.27
CA LYS A 30 -18.77 -19.72 -1.60
C LYS A 30 -17.72 -19.47 -2.66
N ALA A 31 -18.13 -19.51 -3.93
CA ALA A 31 -17.31 -19.32 -5.10
C ALA A 31 -16.22 -18.30 -4.79
N SER A 32 -14.98 -18.79 -4.67
CA SER A 32 -13.82 -17.99 -4.31
C SER A 32 -13.72 -16.89 -5.35
N ARG A 33 -14.16 -15.67 -4.99
CA ARG A 33 -14.03 -14.48 -5.84
C ARG A 33 -12.58 -14.46 -6.32
N ALA A 34 -12.39 -14.62 -7.63
CA ALA A 34 -11.07 -14.57 -8.22
C ALA A 34 -10.40 -13.29 -7.72
N ARG A 35 -9.29 -13.42 -6.99
CA ARG A 35 -8.52 -12.27 -6.52
C ARG A 35 -8.10 -11.51 -7.77
N LYS A 36 -8.72 -10.36 -8.02
CA LYS A 36 -8.35 -9.49 -9.14
C LYS A 36 -6.85 -9.25 -9.02
N LYS A 37 -6.08 -9.65 -10.04
CA LYS A 37 -4.65 -9.40 -10.08
C LYS A 37 -4.47 -7.89 -10.03
N LYS A 38 -3.79 -7.39 -8.99
CA LYS A 38 -3.43 -5.98 -8.91
C LYS A 38 -2.46 -5.68 -10.07
N PRO A 39 -2.56 -4.49 -10.68
CA PRO A 39 -1.55 -4.07 -11.66
C PRO A 39 -0.16 -4.15 -11.04
N ALA A 40 0.81 -4.59 -11.83
CA ALA A 40 2.19 -4.69 -11.37
C ALA A 40 2.73 -3.28 -11.12
N LYS A 41 3.44 -3.10 -10.00
CA LYS A 41 4.21 -1.88 -9.75
C LYS A 41 5.33 -1.79 -10.81
N PRO A 42 5.69 -0.58 -11.29
CA PRO A 42 6.82 -0.39 -12.19
C PRO A 42 8.13 -0.92 -11.61
N ALA A 43 9.10 -1.24 -12.48
CA ALA A 43 10.46 -1.55 -12.05
C ALA A 43 11.07 -0.36 -11.30
N GLY A 44 11.81 -0.60 -10.23
CA GLY A 44 12.40 0.46 -9.41
C GLY A 44 11.44 1.14 -8.42
N PHE A 45 10.16 0.76 -8.38
CA PHE A 45 9.17 1.43 -7.52
C PHE A 45 9.52 1.31 -6.04
N LYS A 46 10.06 0.17 -5.58
CA LYS A 46 10.35 -0.04 -4.16
C LYS A 46 11.53 0.81 -3.71
N GLU A 47 12.55 0.92 -4.54
CA GLU A 47 13.76 1.71 -4.33
C GLU A 47 13.39 3.19 -4.29
N PHE A 48 12.54 3.64 -5.22
CA PHE A 48 11.97 4.97 -5.20
C PHE A 48 11.13 5.23 -3.94
N GLU A 49 10.22 4.33 -3.58
CA GLU A 49 9.35 4.46 -2.41
C GLU A 49 10.16 4.57 -1.11
N ALA A 50 11.21 3.75 -0.97
CA ALA A 50 12.10 3.80 0.18
C ALA A 50 12.87 5.13 0.25
N LEU A 51 13.45 5.58 -0.88
CA LEU A 51 14.18 6.85 -0.94
C LEU A 51 13.26 8.04 -0.62
N ALA A 52 12.06 8.07 -1.19
CA ALA A 52 11.10 9.14 -0.94
C ALA A 52 10.66 9.18 0.53
N MET A 53 10.46 8.01 1.14
CA MET A 53 10.13 7.90 2.56
C MET A 53 11.26 8.45 3.44
N GLU A 54 12.51 8.04 3.18
CA GLU A 54 13.69 8.53 3.91
C GLU A 54 13.83 10.06 3.83
N ILE A 55 13.66 10.64 2.65
CA ILE A 55 13.76 12.11 2.46
C ILE A 55 12.67 12.85 3.25
N VAL A 56 11.42 12.36 3.20
CA VAL A 56 10.30 13.04 3.87
C VAL A 56 10.41 12.91 5.39
N GLU A 57 10.79 11.74 5.89
CA GLU A 57 10.97 11.49 7.32
C GLU A 57 12.19 12.24 7.88
N ALA A 58 13.28 12.35 7.13
CA ALA A 58 14.43 13.17 7.50
C ALA A 58 14.07 14.66 7.66
N ASN A 59 13.08 15.14 6.91
CA ASN A 59 12.53 16.49 7.04
C ASN A 59 11.49 16.62 8.16
N GLY A 60 11.28 15.57 8.98
CA GLY A 60 10.31 15.55 10.07
C GLY A 60 8.85 15.44 9.61
N GLY A 61 8.62 15.05 8.35
CA GLY A 61 7.29 14.86 7.78
C GLY A 61 6.85 13.39 7.77
N SER A 62 5.56 13.16 7.57
CA SER A 62 5.02 11.82 7.28
C SER A 62 4.96 11.59 5.77
N TYR A 63 5.64 10.55 5.27
CA TYR A 63 5.62 10.17 3.86
C TYR A 63 4.19 10.03 3.32
N TYR A 64 3.32 9.36 4.06
CA TYR A 64 1.94 9.17 3.62
C TYR A 64 1.14 10.47 3.63
N GLU A 65 1.33 11.36 4.59
CA GLU A 65 0.65 12.67 4.55
C GLU A 65 1.12 13.52 3.38
N TRP A 66 2.42 13.54 3.10
CA TRP A 66 2.98 14.20 1.91
C TRP A 66 2.37 13.62 0.62
N LEU A 67 2.30 12.30 0.52
CA LEU A 67 1.71 11.61 -0.63
C LEU A 67 0.23 11.97 -0.83
N HIS A 68 -0.56 12.09 0.25
CA HIS A 68 -1.95 12.53 0.16
C HIS A 68 -2.06 13.97 -0.37
N LYS A 69 -1.21 14.89 0.11
CA LYS A 69 -1.19 16.29 -0.36
C LYS A 69 -0.84 16.38 -1.84
N GLN A 70 0.21 15.68 -2.27
CA GLN A 70 0.61 15.64 -3.68
C GLN A 70 -0.48 15.05 -4.57
N HIS A 71 -1.16 13.99 -4.13
CA HIS A 71 -2.28 13.42 -4.86
C HIS A 71 -3.44 14.40 -5.03
N GLN A 72 -3.81 15.11 -3.96
CA GLN A 72 -4.87 16.13 -4.00
C GLN A 72 -4.51 17.28 -4.95
N GLU A 73 -3.27 17.76 -4.89
CA GLU A 73 -2.77 18.82 -5.77
C GLU A 73 -2.85 18.39 -7.25
N ILE A 74 -2.42 17.17 -7.57
CA ILE A 74 -2.49 16.63 -8.94
C ILE A 74 -3.95 16.52 -9.40
N ILE A 75 -4.86 16.00 -8.57
CA ILE A 75 -6.28 15.90 -8.93
C ILE A 75 -6.88 17.29 -9.17
N LEU A 76 -6.63 18.23 -8.27
CA LEU A 76 -7.16 19.58 -8.37
C LEU A 76 -6.65 20.25 -9.65
N ASN A 77 -5.34 20.19 -9.89
CA ASN A 77 -4.73 20.72 -11.08
C ASN A 77 -5.31 20.04 -12.33
N PHE A 78 -5.37 18.71 -12.38
CA PHE A 78 -5.96 17.99 -13.51
C PHE A 78 -7.40 18.44 -13.77
N ASN A 79 -8.23 18.54 -12.74
CA ASN A 79 -9.63 18.92 -12.89
C ASN A 79 -9.80 20.37 -13.35
N VAL A 80 -9.01 21.30 -12.83
CA VAL A 80 -9.02 22.70 -13.24
C VAL A 80 -8.57 22.83 -14.69
N HIS A 81 -7.46 22.19 -15.07
CA HIS A 81 -6.93 22.26 -16.44
C HIS A 81 -7.88 21.60 -17.46
N ASN A 82 -8.61 20.55 -17.05
CA ASN A 82 -9.50 19.78 -17.93
C ASN A 82 -10.99 20.09 -17.69
N GLN A 83 -11.31 21.20 -17.00
CA GLN A 83 -12.67 21.51 -16.55
C GLN A 83 -13.70 21.43 -17.68
N LYS A 84 -13.38 21.97 -18.86
CA LYS A 84 -14.29 21.97 -20.02
C LYS A 84 -14.59 20.55 -20.50
N GLN A 85 -13.56 19.71 -20.67
CA GLN A 85 -13.71 18.34 -21.13
C GLN A 85 -14.49 17.49 -20.12
N ILE A 86 -14.18 17.64 -18.82
CA ILE A 86 -14.89 16.95 -17.75
C ILE A 86 -16.37 17.35 -17.75
N THR A 87 -16.66 18.65 -17.89
CA THR A 87 -18.04 19.16 -17.94
C THR A 87 -18.80 18.65 -19.17
N GLU A 88 -18.14 18.55 -20.31
CA GLU A 88 -18.73 18.04 -21.55
C GLU A 88 -19.11 16.56 -21.44
N VAL A 89 -18.20 15.72 -20.93
CA VAL A 89 -18.47 14.30 -20.66
C VAL A 89 -19.61 14.12 -19.66
N ALA A 90 -19.65 14.95 -18.61
CA ALA A 90 -20.70 14.90 -17.61
C ALA A 90 -22.09 15.27 -18.15
N LYS A 91 -22.17 16.13 -19.17
CA LYS A 91 -23.43 16.48 -19.85
C LYS A 91 -23.94 15.38 -20.80
N GLN A 92 -23.06 14.49 -21.24
CA GLN A 92 -23.36 13.40 -22.16
C GLN A 92 -23.74 12.09 -21.44
N SER A 93 -23.61 12.03 -20.11
CA SER A 93 -23.97 10.88 -19.25
C SER A 93 -25.37 11.04 -18.67
#